data_AF-A0A1M6K5Z0-F1
#
_entry.id   AF-A0A1M6K5Z0-F1
#
_cell.length_a   1.000
_cell.length_b   1.000
_cell.length_c   1.000
_cell.angle_alpha   90.00
_cell.angle_beta   90.00
_cell.angle_gamma   90.00
#
_symmetry.space_group_name_H-M   'P 1'
#
loop_
_entity.id
_entity.type
_entity.pdbx_description
1 polymer ?
#
loop_
_entity_poly.entity_id
_entity_poly.type
_entity_poly.pdbx_seq_one_letter_code
_entity_poly.pdbx_strand_id
1 'polypeptide(L)'
;MRDGWTYLASILDLHTQKIVGYSYSKTMDTSLVLNALNNAITSQKPDKGLIIHQDRGSQYTSKEYRQAVESKGFKLSYSAKGCPYDNACIEIFMQY
;
A
#
# COMPACT_ATOMS: atom_id res chain seq x y z
N MET A 1 17.57 19.85 8.85
CA MET A 1 16.75 18.61 8.84
C MET A 1 17.46 17.64 9.78
N ARG A 2 16.83 17.21 10.88
CA ARG A 2 17.49 16.34 11.88
C ARG A 2 17.41 14.90 11.39
N ASP A 3 18.58 14.27 11.28
CA ASP A 3 18.79 12.84 11.11
C ASP A 3 17.79 12.00 11.90
N GLY A 4 17.01 11.18 11.20
CA GLY A 4 16.12 10.23 11.84
C GLY A 4 15.31 9.47 10.79
N TRP A 5 15.23 8.16 10.94
CA TRP A 5 14.49 7.25 10.06
C TRP A 5 13.05 7.76 9.81
N THR A 6 12.59 7.60 8.58
CA THR A 6 11.21 7.84 8.16
C THR A 6 10.70 6.60 7.46
N TYR A 7 9.42 6.30 7.68
CA TYR A 7 8.73 5.24 6.98
C TYR A 7 8.01 5.83 5.77
N LEU A 8 8.13 5.17 4.62
CA LEU A 8 7.43 5.49 3.39
C LEU A 8 6.48 4.34 3.07
N ALA A 9 5.18 4.64 2.95
CA ALA A 9 4.21 3.74 2.34
C ALA A 9 3.96 4.21 0.91
N SER A 10 3.91 3.29 -0.04
CA SER A 10 3.65 3.61 -1.44
C SER A 10 2.77 2.55 -2.10
N ILE A 11 2.09 2.93 -3.16
CA ILE A 11 1.23 2.06 -3.95
C ILE A 11 1.66 2.16 -5.40
N LEU A 12 2.11 1.03 -5.93
CA LEU A 12 2.47 0.85 -7.32
C LEU A 12 1.26 0.33 -8.10
N ASP A 13 0.94 0.99 -9.20
CA ASP A 13 0.03 0.44 -10.19
C ASP A 13 0.81 -0.50 -11.12
N LEU A 14 0.47 -1.79 -11.09
CA LEU A 14 1.17 -2.82 -11.87
C LEU A 14 0.94 -2.70 -13.39
N HIS A 15 -0.15 -2.05 -13.81
CA HIS A 15 -0.45 -1.86 -15.23
C HIS A 15 0.47 -0.80 -15.86
N THR A 16 0.63 0.34 -15.20
CA THR A 16 1.42 1.48 -15.69
C THR A 16 2.84 1.52 -15.13
N GLN A 17 3.14 0.69 -14.13
CA GLN A 17 4.40 0.67 -13.37
C GLN A 17 4.72 2.02 -12.71
N LYS A 18 3.69 2.77 -12.29
CA LYS A 18 3.83 4.08 -11.65
C LYS A 18 3.43 4.02 -10.18
N ILE A 19 4.10 4.81 -9.35
CA ILE A 19 3.61 5.09 -8.00
C ILE A 19 2.43 6.04 -8.10
N VAL A 20 1.27 5.56 -7.65
CA VAL A 20 -0.01 6.26 -7.77
C VAL A 20 -0.45 6.88 -6.45
N GLY A 21 0.14 6.46 -5.33
CA GLY A 21 -0.05 7.06 -4.03
C GLY A 21 1.11 6.76 -3.12
N TYR A 22 1.44 7.70 -2.24
CA TYR A 22 2.47 7.53 -1.23
C TYR A 22 2.19 8.41 -0.02
N SER A 23 2.80 8.06 1.11
CA SER A 23 2.77 8.86 2.33
C SER A 23 4.01 8.54 3.16
N TYR A 24 4.52 9.54 3.90
CA TYR A 24 5.68 9.37 4.78
C TYR A 24 5.35 9.79 6.21
N SER A 25 5.91 9.09 7.19
CA SER A 25 5.73 9.37 8.62
C SER A 25 6.99 9.00 9.40
N LYS A 26 7.13 9.57 10.60
CA LYS A 26 8.16 9.14 11.57
C LYS A 26 7.76 7.85 12.30
N THR A 27 6.51 7.42 12.16
CA THR A 27 5.95 6.23 12.81
C THR A 27 5.37 5.28 11.75
N MET A 28 5.59 3.98 11.93
CA MET A 28 5.02 2.93 11.10
C MET A 28 3.65 2.49 11.65
N ASP A 29 2.61 3.28 11.38
CA ASP A 29 1.25 3.04 11.87
C ASP A 29 0.22 2.89 10.73
N THR A 30 -0.99 2.43 11.07
CA THR A 30 -2.07 2.20 10.10
C THR A 30 -2.46 3.47 9.33
N SER A 31 -2.31 4.66 9.93
CA SER A 31 -2.66 5.93 9.28
C SER A 31 -1.74 6.21 8.08
N LEU A 32 -0.47 5.82 8.17
CA LEU A 32 0.49 5.96 7.07
C LEU A 32 0.02 5.20 5.82
N VAL A 33 -0.38 3.94 5.99
CA VAL A 33 -0.84 3.08 4.88
C VAL A 33 -2.23 3.51 4.36
N LEU A 34 -3.12 3.96 5.24
CA LEU A 34 -4.41 4.53 4.86
C LEU A 34 -4.25 5.83 4.05
N ASN A 35 -3.30 6.67 4.42
CA ASN A 35 -3.00 7.90 3.68
C ASN A 35 -2.48 7.57 2.28
N ALA A 36 -1.52 6.65 2.15
CA ALA A 36 -1.03 6.23 0.83
C ALA A 36 -2.16 5.66 -0.04
N LEU A 37 -3.06 4.85 0.54
CA LEU A 37 -4.26 4.32 -0.12
C LEU A 37 -5.20 5.43 -0.60
N ASN A 38 -5.53 6.40 0.25
CA ASN A 38 -6.40 7.51 -0.12
C ASN A 38 -5.80 8.37 -1.24
N ASN A 39 -4.48 8.59 -1.22
CA ASN A 39 -3.77 9.29 -2.30
C ASN A 39 -3.90 8.53 -3.63
N ALA A 40 -3.67 7.21 -3.62
CA ALA A 40 -3.80 6.37 -4.81
C ALA A 40 -5.22 6.38 -5.40
N ILE A 41 -6.24 6.23 -4.56
CA ILE A 41 -7.65 6.24 -4.98
C ILE A 41 -8.03 7.60 -5.57
N THR A 42 -7.57 8.69 -4.94
CA THR A 42 -7.88 10.05 -5.41
C THR A 42 -7.19 10.35 -6.74
N SER A 43 -5.97 9.87 -6.92
CA SER A 43 -5.19 10.07 -8.14
C SER A 43 -5.76 9.25 -9.31
N GLN A 44 -6.00 7.95 -9.11
CA GLN A 44 -6.37 7.04 -10.19
C GLN A 44 -7.87 6.88 -10.40
N LYS A 45 -8.70 7.19 -9.39
CA LYS A 45 -10.16 7.01 -9.40
C LYS A 45 -10.56 5.62 -9.93
N PRO A 46 -10.02 4.53 -9.35
CA PRO A 46 -10.24 3.19 -9.88
C PRO A 46 -11.69 2.74 -9.69
N ASP A 47 -12.14 1.88 -10.61
CA ASP A 47 -13.45 1.25 -10.53
C ASP A 47 -13.55 0.22 -9.38
N LYS A 48 -14.79 -0.10 -9.01
CA LYS A 48 -15.08 -1.17 -8.04
C LYS A 48 -14.52 -2.49 -8.56
N GLY A 49 -14.06 -3.34 -7.63
CA GLY A 49 -13.49 -4.65 -7.95
C GLY A 49 -11.98 -4.66 -8.16
N LEU A 50 -11.30 -3.50 -8.08
CA LEU A 50 -9.84 -3.42 -8.05
C LEU A 50 -9.27 -4.35 -6.97
N ILE A 51 -8.22 -5.08 -7.31
CA ILE A 51 -7.49 -5.93 -6.37
C ILE A 51 -6.31 -5.13 -5.83
N ILE A 52 -6.25 -5.00 -4.51
CA ILE A 52 -5.10 -4.44 -3.80
C ILE A 52 -4.33 -5.60 -3.19
N HIS A 53 -3.11 -5.81 -3.68
CA HIS A 53 -2.19 -6.81 -3.16
C HIS A 53 -1.26 -6.18 -2.12
N GLN A 54 -1.11 -6.80 -0.95
CA GLN A 54 -0.27 -6.32 0.14
C GLN A 54 0.42 -7.50 0.84
N ASP A 55 1.56 -7.23 1.48
CA ASP A 55 2.14 -8.19 2.42
C ASP A 55 1.29 -8.30 3.71
N ARG A 56 1.53 -9.33 4.52
CA ARG A 56 0.76 -9.63 5.75
C ARG A 56 1.21 -8.83 6.98
N GLY A 57 1.82 -7.66 6.78
CA GLY A 57 2.16 -6.74 7.85
C GLY A 57 0.95 -6.33 8.70
N SER A 58 1.15 -6.13 10.00
CA SER A 58 0.07 -5.87 10.97
C SER A 58 -0.76 -4.63 10.63
N GLN A 59 -0.17 -3.64 9.96
CA GLN A 59 -0.82 -2.43 9.48
C GLN A 59 -1.83 -2.74 8.34
N TYR A 60 -1.48 -3.65 7.42
CA TYR A 60 -2.28 -4.05 6.26
C TYR A 60 -3.33 -5.12 6.58
N THR A 61 -3.17 -5.81 7.72
CA THR A 61 -4.17 -6.75 8.26
C THR A 61 -5.08 -6.12 9.32
N SER A 62 -4.89 -4.83 9.61
CA SER A 62 -5.71 -4.11 10.59
C SER A 62 -7.18 -4.03 10.14
N LYS A 63 -8.09 -3.96 11.12
CA LYS A 63 -9.54 -3.89 10.85
C LYS A 63 -9.88 -2.60 10.10
N GLU A 64 -9.24 -1.51 10.48
CA GLU A 64 -9.42 -0.18 9.91
C GLU A 64 -9.01 -0.17 8.42
N TYR A 65 -7.86 -0.76 8.09
CA TYR A 65 -7.40 -0.87 6.71
C TYR A 65 -8.35 -1.72 5.86
N ARG A 66 -8.76 -2.87 6.40
CA ARG A 66 -9.70 -3.76 5.74
C ARG A 66 -11.03 -3.07 5.43
N GLN A 67 -11.60 -2.38 6.41
CA GLN A 67 -12.85 -1.63 6.24
C GLN A 67 -12.71 -0.51 5.21
N ALA A 68 -11.59 0.21 5.20
CA ALA A 68 -11.34 1.26 4.21
C ALA A 68 -11.36 0.70 2.78
N VAL A 69 -10.71 -0.44 2.54
CA VAL A 69 -10.64 -1.08 1.21
C VAL A 69 -11.99 -1.68 0.80
N GLU A 70 -12.64 -2.43 1.70
CA GLU A 70 -13.94 -3.06 1.43
C GLU A 70 -15.05 -2.02 1.22
N SER A 71 -15.04 -0.88 1.94
CA SER A 71 -16.03 0.20 1.77
C SER A 71 -15.99 0.86 0.38
N LYS A 72 -14.86 0.77 -0.31
CA LYS A 72 -14.67 1.25 -1.69
C LYS A 72 -15.02 0.18 -2.73
N GLY A 73 -15.39 -1.03 -2.30
CA GLY A 73 -15.71 -2.16 -3.19
C GLY A 73 -14.49 -2.81 -3.81
N PHE A 74 -13.30 -2.64 -3.21
CA PHE A 74 -12.07 -3.29 -3.65
C PHE A 74 -11.89 -4.65 -2.96
N LYS A 75 -11.02 -5.48 -3.53
CA LYS A 75 -10.68 -6.81 -3.02
C LYS A 75 -9.26 -6.81 -2.47
N LEU A 76 -9.08 -7.33 -1.27
CA LEU A 76 -7.77 -7.53 -0.67
C LEU A 76 -7.18 -8.87 -1.10
N SER A 77 -5.93 -8.84 -1.53
CA SER A 77 -5.09 -10.00 -1.77
C SER A 77 -3.85 -9.87 -0.88
N TYR A 78 -3.40 -10.99 -0.30
CA TYR A 78 -2.25 -11.02 0.58
C TYR A 78 -1.20 -12.00 0.05
N SER A 79 0.08 -11.66 0.20
CA SER A 79 1.18 -12.56 -0.14
C SER A 79 1.09 -13.86 0.68
N ALA A 80 1.43 -14.98 0.05
CA ALA A 80 1.48 -16.27 0.75
C ALA A 80 2.66 -16.30 1.73
N LYS A 81 2.51 -17.05 2.83
CA LYS A 81 3.58 -17.18 3.83
C LYS A 81 4.80 -17.83 3.17
N GLY A 82 5.91 -17.10 3.07
CA GLY A 82 7.15 -17.57 2.44
C GLY A 82 7.28 -17.29 0.94
N CYS A 83 6.44 -16.42 0.36
CA CYS A 83 6.51 -16.03 -1.05
C CYS A 83 6.96 -14.55 -1.19
N PRO A 84 8.27 -14.25 -1.11
CA PRO A 84 8.77 -12.87 -1.29
C PRO A 84 8.54 -12.33 -2.72
N TYR A 85 8.34 -13.21 -3.70
CA TYR A 85 8.11 -12.83 -5.10
C TYR A 85 6.82 -12.00 -5.30
N ASP A 86 5.83 -12.16 -4.43
CA ASP A 86 4.57 -11.42 -4.49
C ASP A 86 4.75 -9.92 -4.20
N ASN A 87 5.78 -9.57 -3.42
CA ASN A 87 6.14 -8.19 -3.08
C ASN A 87 7.34 -7.68 -3.89
N ALA A 88 7.95 -8.53 -4.72
CA ALA A 88 9.18 -8.20 -5.45
C ALA A 88 9.01 -6.96 -6.36
N CYS A 89 7.83 -6.75 -6.96
CA CYS A 89 7.60 -5.60 -7.84
C CYS A 89 7.77 -4.25 -7.12
N ILE A 90 7.25 -4.13 -5.89
CA ILE A 90 7.40 -2.91 -5.10
C ILE A 90 8.78 -2.83 -4.46
N GLU A 91 9.36 -3.96 -4.04
CA GLU A 91 10.71 -4.00 -3.47
C GLU A 91 11.78 -3.62 -4.49
N ILE A 92 11.63 -4.03 -5.75
CA ILE A 92 12.51 -3.61 -6.84
C ILE A 92 12.38 -2.10 -7.06
N PHE A 93 11.15 -1.57 -7.10
CA PHE A 93 10.94 -0.13 -7.28
C PHE A 93 11.58 0.70 -6.15
N MET A 94 11.49 0.23 -4.91
CA MET A 94 12.07 0.90 -3.73
C MET A 94 13.59 0.85 -3.66
N GLN A 95 14.24 0.00 -4.46
CA GLN A 95 15.70 -0.11 -4.54
C GLN A 95 16.32 0.84 -5.58
N TYR A 96 15.51 1.49 -6.42
CA TYR A 96 15.91 2.53 -7.37
C TYR A 96 15.64 3.93 -6.83
#